data_AF-A0A3D3S558-F1
#
_entry.id   AF-A0A3D3S558-F1
#
_cell.length_a   1.000
_cell.length_b   1.000
_cell.length_c   1.000
_cell.angle_alpha   90.00
_cell.angle_beta   90.00
_cell.angle_gamma   90.00
#
_symmetry.space_group_name_H-M   'P 1'
#
loop_
_entity.id
_entity.type
_entity.pdbx_description
1 polymer ?
#
loop_
_entity_poly.entity_id
_entity_poly.type
_entity_poly.pdbx_seq_one_letter_code
_entity_poly.pdbx_strand_id
1 'polypeptide(L)' 'GLVAQVPSLLLSVAAAILVTRVSQAENVSTQVSSQLLANPTALGVAGGLVTVLGVVPGMPHFAFLTLGGGL' A
#
# COMPACT_ATOMS: atom_id res chain seq x y z
N GLY A 1 -37.51 8.96 29.30
CA GLY A 1 -36.11 8.66 29.63
C GLY A 1 -35.54 7.47 28.87
N LEU A 2 -36.21 6.31 28.86
CA LEU A 2 -35.63 5.06 28.33
C LEU A 2 -35.92 4.76 26.85
N VAL A 3 -36.95 5.40 26.26
CA VAL A 3 -37.33 5.19 24.85
C VAL A 3 -36.39 5.92 23.87
N ALA A 4 -35.67 6.94 24.31
CA ALA A 4 -34.65 7.63 23.48
C ALA A 4 -33.30 6.90 23.45
N GLN A 5 -33.06 5.94 24.36
CA GLN A 5 -31.78 5.20 24.42
C GLN A 5 -31.71 4.07 23.39
N VAL A 6 -32.83 3.40 23.11
CA VAL A 6 -32.86 2.35 22.07
C VAL A 6 -32.50 2.91 20.69
N PRO A 7 -33.06 4.05 20.22
CA PRO A 7 -32.64 4.69 18.98
C PRO A 7 -31.18 5.13 18.98
N SER A 8 -30.65 5.65 20.09
CA SER A 8 -29.24 6.09 20.14
C SER A 8 -28.26 4.92 20.07
N LEU A 9 -28.61 3.76 20.65
CA LEU A 9 -27.79 2.55 20.54
C LEU A 9 -27.83 2.00 19.12
N LEU A 10 -29.00 1.98 18.47
CA LEU A 10 -29.12 1.57 17.07
C LEU A 10 -28.32 2.49 16.14
N LEU A 11 -28.34 3.80 16.39
CA LEU A 11 -27.55 4.78 15.65
C LEU A 11 -26.04 4.59 15.88
N SER A 12 -25.60 4.33 17.11
CA SER A 12 -24.18 4.06 17.43
C SER A 12 -23.68 2.78 16.77
N VAL A 13 -24.50 1.73 16.76
CA VAL A 13 -24.17 0.46 16.10
C VAL A 13 -24.14 0.65 14.58
N ALA A 14 -25.08 1.39 14.00
CA ALA A 14 -25.07 1.74 12.58
C ALA A 14 -23.82 2.56 12.19
N ALA A 15 -23.44 3.54 13.01
CA ALA A 15 -22.23 4.33 12.81
C ALA A 15 -20.95 3.49 12.90
N ALA A 16 -20.85 2.58 13.87
CA ALA A 16 -19.71 1.65 13.98
C ALA A 16 -19.62 0.68 12.78
N ILE A 17 -20.77 0.21 12.29
CA ILE A 17 -20.85 -0.63 11.08
C ILE A 17 -20.40 0.17 9.85
N LEU A 18 -20.79 1.44 9.71
CA LEU A 18 -20.37 2.28 8.59
C LEU A 18 -18.87 2.58 8.60
N VAL A 19 -18.30 2.88 9.77
CA VAL A 19 -16.85 3.16 9.95
C VAL A 19 -15.98 1.94 9.57
N THR A 20 -16.44 0.72 9.91
CA THR A 20 -15.74 -0.52 9.56
C THR A 20 -15.91 -0.93 8.10
N ARG A 21 -17.02 -0.51 7.45
CA ARG A 21 -17.29 -0.76 6.03
C ARG A 21 -16.52 0.16 5.09
N VAL A 22 -16.28 1.42 5.49
CA VAL A 22 -15.45 2.37 4.73
C VAL A 22 -13.96 2.02 4.75
N SER A 23 -13.50 1.22 5.72
CA SER A 23 -12.09 0.80 5.81
C SER A 23 -11.73 -0.42 4.95
N GLN A 24 -12.72 -1.13 4.35
CA GLN A 24 -12.52 -2.48 3.79
C GLN A 24 -12.94 -2.63 2.31
N ALA A 25 -13.23 -1.54 1.60
CA ALA A 25 -13.69 -1.60 0.21
C ALA A 25 -12.61 -1.22 -0.83
N GLU A 26 -11.34 -1.15 -0.42
CA GLU A 26 -10.23 -1.27 -1.36
C GLU A 26 -9.06 -1.96 -0.66
N ASN A 27 -8.58 -3.02 -1.30
CA ASN A 27 -7.58 -3.94 -0.79
C ASN A 27 -6.37 -3.18 -0.21
N VAL A 28 -6.21 -3.16 1.11
CA VAL A 28 -5.07 -2.49 1.78
C VAL A 28 -3.74 -2.92 1.16
N SER A 29 -3.58 -4.18 0.77
CA SER A 29 -2.41 -4.65 0.02
C SER A 29 -2.24 -4.01 -1.36
N THR A 30 -3.32 -3.81 -2.11
CA THR A 30 -3.30 -3.13 -3.41
C THR A 30 -3.05 -1.64 -3.23
N GLN A 31 -3.56 -1.03 -2.16
CA GLN A 31 -3.29 0.36 -1.82
C GLN A 31 -1.83 0.57 -1.40
N VAL A 32 -1.29 -0.34 -0.60
CA VAL A 32 0.12 -0.32 -0.16
C VAL A 32 1.03 -0.59 -1.36
N SER A 33 0.77 -1.59 -2.19
CA SER A 33 1.59 -1.83 -3.39
C SER A 33 1.49 -0.67 -4.38
N SER A 34 0.30 -0.12 -4.59
CA SER A 34 0.06 1.10 -5.36
C SER A 34 0.83 2.28 -4.79
N GLN A 35 0.82 2.49 -3.47
CA GLN A 35 1.54 3.60 -2.83
C GLN A 35 3.05 3.45 -2.92
N LEU A 36 3.57 2.23 -2.78
CA LEU A 36 5.00 1.97 -2.90
C LEU A 36 5.48 2.15 -4.36
N LEU A 37 4.70 1.66 -5.33
CA LEU A 37 4.97 1.83 -6.76
C LEU A 37 4.66 3.24 -7.27
N ALA A 38 3.79 4.00 -6.60
CA ALA A 38 3.51 5.39 -6.91
C ALA A 38 4.47 6.36 -6.20
N ASN A 39 5.39 5.86 -5.37
CA ASN A 39 6.38 6.66 -4.67
C ASN A 39 7.69 6.70 -5.48
N PRO A 40 7.99 7.78 -6.20
CA PRO A 40 9.18 7.87 -7.05
C PRO A 40 10.48 7.81 -6.24
N THR A 41 10.46 8.23 -4.97
CA THR A 41 11.63 8.12 -4.08
C THR A 41 11.91 6.68 -3.70
N ALA A 42 10.86 5.89 -3.40
CA ALA A 42 11.02 4.47 -3.10
C ALA A 42 11.52 3.69 -4.32
N LEU A 43 10.95 3.97 -5.50
CA LEU A 43 11.38 3.38 -6.76
C LEU A 43 12.83 3.76 -7.12
N GLY A 44 13.21 5.03 -7.00
CA GLY A 44 14.58 5.47 -7.31
C GLY A 44 15.65 4.87 -6.40
N VAL A 45 15.33 4.67 -5.11
CA VAL A 45 16.24 3.97 -4.17
C VAL A 45 16.35 2.48 -4.53
N ALA A 46 15.23 1.82 -4.85
CA ALA A 46 15.22 0.42 -5.25
C ALA A 46 15.97 0.21 -6.58
N GLY A 47 15.69 1.03 -7.59
CA GLY A 47 16.35 1.00 -8.89
C GLY A 47 17.85 1.28 -8.78
N GLY A 48 18.25 2.25 -7.95
CA GLY A 48 19.65 2.52 -7.64
C GLY A 48 20.35 1.32 -7.00
N LEU A 49 19.73 0.66 -6.02
CA LEU A 49 20.29 -0.52 -5.36
C LEU A 49 20.44 -1.69 -6.33
N VAL A 50 19.41 -1.97 -7.14
CA VAL A 50 19.42 -3.02 -8.16
C VAL A 50 20.49 -2.74 -9.23
N THR A 51 20.67 -1.48 -9.62
CA THR A 51 21.72 -1.07 -10.56
C THR A 51 23.11 -1.30 -9.98
N VAL A 52 23.35 -0.93 -8.71
CA VAL A 52 24.63 -1.18 -8.02
C VAL A 52 24.92 -2.69 -7.93
N LEU A 53 23.93 -3.51 -7.59
CA LEU A 53 24.06 -4.97 -7.59
C LEU A 53 24.35 -5.51 -9.00
N GLY A 54 23.75 -4.91 -10.04
CA GLY A 54 23.98 -5.25 -11.43
C GLY A 54 25.35 -4.89 -11.99
N VAL A 55 26.16 -4.11 -11.27
CA VAL A 55 27.57 -3.84 -11.65
C VAL A 55 28.51 -4.86 -11.02
N VAL A 56 28.05 -5.65 -10.03
CA VAL A 56 28.87 -6.65 -9.32
C VAL A 56 29.25 -7.81 -10.27
N PRO A 57 30.55 -8.13 -10.43
CA PRO A 57 31.01 -9.22 -11.29
C PRO A 57 30.54 -10.59 -10.73
N GLY A 58 29.97 -11.43 -11.61
CA GLY A 58 29.40 -12.74 -11.26
C GLY A 58 27.88 -12.82 -11.29
N MET A 59 27.18 -11.68 -11.44
CA MET A 59 25.71 -11.63 -11.62
C MET A 59 25.35 -11.28 -13.08
N PRO A 60 24.15 -11.69 -13.56
CA PRO A 60 23.69 -11.35 -14.91
C PRO A 60 23.39 -9.86 -15.05
N HIS A 61 24.42 -9.07 -15.38
CA HIS A 61 24.38 -7.60 -15.46
C HIS A 61 23.23 -7.06 -16.29
N PHE A 62 22.94 -7.70 -17.43
CA PHE A 62 21.85 -7.29 -18.31
C PHE A 62 20.48 -7.32 -17.62
N ALA A 63 20.20 -8.33 -16.78
CA ALA A 63 18.91 -8.44 -16.08
C ALA A 63 18.77 -7.38 -14.97
N PHE A 64 19.84 -7.15 -14.20
CA PHE A 64 19.82 -6.20 -13.10
C PHE A 64 19.87 -4.74 -13.58
N LEU A 65 20.66 -4.41 -14.60
CA LEU A 65 20.73 -3.05 -15.14
C LEU A 65 19.43 -2.64 -15.84
N THR A 66 18.76 -3.56 -16.56
CA THR A 66 17.48 -3.27 -17.21
C THR A 66 16.34 -3.12 -16.20
N LEU A 67 16.31 -3.93 -15.14
CA LEU A 67 15.36 -3.75 -14.04
C LEU A 67 15.64 -2.47 -13.26
N GLY A 68 16.89 -2.23 -12.88
CA GLY A 68 17.28 -1.05 -12.09
C GLY A 68 17.05 0.27 -12.82
N GLY A 69 17.19 0.32 -14.15
CA GLY A 69 16.85 1.49 -14.97
C GLY A 69 15.38 1.58 -15.39
N GLY A 70 14.61 0.49 -15.25
CA GLY A 70 13.18 0.45 -15.55
C GLY A 70 12.26 0.71 -14.35
N LEU A 71 12.81 0.60 -13.13
CA LEU A 71 12.19 1.00 -11.86
C LEU A 71 12.36 2.50 -11.62
#